data_AF-A0A0X3P943-F1
#
_entry.id   AF-A0A0X3P943-F1
#
_cell.length_a   1.000
_cell.length_b   1.000
_cell.length_c   1.000
_cell.angle_alpha   90.00
_cell.angle_beta   90.00
_cell.angle_gamma   90.00
#
_symmetry.space_group_name_H-M   'P 1'
#
loop_
_entity.id
_entity.type
_entity.pdbx_description
1 polymer ?
#
loop_
_entity_poly.entity_id
_entity_poly.type
_entity_poly.pdbx_seq_one_letter_code
_entity_poly.pdbx_strand_id
1 'polypeptide(L)'
;GAHDYTKADLSRQLRRVHFAFLHPNFTDHYKGEGYDIAILKLFDNIIPDSTVSPICFPAIHVNLPVGSACFYVGWGGVFTKHSNGKQRYPKILRETEVYIDRDVYCIIYHFDVYADSNSCIETKGRSAGRGDSGGGIFFLSGTDGRWYWYGLIESSRHHPDAMCTVISKFQVVQKWLKSTAIRLGL
;
A
#
# COMPACT_ATOMS: atom_id res chain seq x y z
N GLY A 1 9.90 10.97 -5.64
CA GLY A 1 10.47 12.11 -4.91
C GLY A 1 9.51 13.26 -4.63
N ALA A 2 8.18 13.12 -4.70
CA ALA A 2 7.30 14.20 -4.22
C ALA A 2 7.23 14.16 -2.68
N HIS A 3 7.27 15.31 -2.01
CA HIS A 3 7.11 15.40 -0.56
C HIS A 3 5.93 16.31 -0.14
N ASP A 4 5.84 17.50 -0.72
CA ASP A 4 4.66 18.37 -0.64
C ASP A 4 3.96 18.36 -1.99
N TYR A 5 2.83 17.64 -2.12
CA TYR A 5 2.18 17.48 -3.43
C TYR A 5 1.62 18.78 -4.00
N THR A 6 1.48 19.83 -3.17
CA THR A 6 1.00 21.14 -3.61
C THR A 6 2.09 22.02 -4.21
N LYS A 7 3.36 21.64 -4.03
CA LYS A 7 4.51 22.35 -4.58
C LYS A 7 5.03 21.62 -5.80
N ALA A 8 5.43 22.38 -6.81
CA ALA A 8 6.31 21.87 -7.84
C ALA A 8 7.74 21.84 -7.26
N ASP A 9 8.03 20.82 -6.43
CA ASP A 9 9.40 20.60 -5.95
C ASP A 9 10.29 20.07 -7.10
N LEU A 10 11.61 20.33 -7.00
CA LEU A 10 12.57 19.93 -8.03
C LEU A 10 12.77 18.39 -8.09
N SER A 11 12.34 17.67 -7.05
CA SER A 11 12.45 16.21 -6.93
C SER A 11 11.27 15.45 -7.55
N ARG A 12 10.17 16.14 -7.89
CA ARG A 12 9.00 15.52 -8.52
C ARG A 12 9.23 15.33 -10.02
N GLN A 13 9.07 14.09 -10.45
CA GLN A 13 9.07 13.72 -11.86
C GLN A 13 7.65 13.39 -12.31
N LEU A 14 7.07 14.20 -13.19
CA LEU A 14 5.80 13.89 -13.83
C LEU A 14 6.04 12.92 -14.99
N ARG A 15 5.24 11.86 -15.06
CA ARG A 15 5.29 10.84 -16.11
C ARG A 15 3.89 10.46 -16.55
N ARG A 16 3.70 10.29 -17.86
CA ARG A 16 2.44 9.79 -18.40
C ARG A 16 2.39 8.28 -18.22
N VAL A 17 1.25 7.77 -17.80
CA VAL A 17 0.95 6.34 -17.85
C VAL A 17 0.65 5.99 -19.30
N HIS A 18 1.36 5.01 -19.85
CA HIS A 18 1.10 4.49 -21.19
C HIS A 18 0.00 3.45 -21.19
N PHE A 19 0.07 2.50 -20.25
CA PHE A 19 -0.91 1.44 -20.07
C PHE A 19 -1.11 1.09 -18.59
N ALA A 20 -2.32 0.68 -18.25
CA ALA A 20 -2.66 0.03 -16.99
C ALA A 20 -3.01 -1.43 -17.27
N PHE A 21 -2.30 -2.36 -16.63
CA PHE A 21 -2.53 -3.80 -16.73
C PHE A 21 -3.16 -4.28 -15.44
N LEU A 22 -4.48 -4.46 -15.45
CA LEU A 22 -5.22 -5.02 -14.33
C LEU A 22 -4.91 -6.51 -14.19
N HIS A 23 -4.96 -7.01 -12.97
CA HIS A 23 -4.89 -8.45 -12.73
C HIS A 23 -6.03 -9.16 -13.48
N PRO A 24 -5.79 -10.27 -14.21
CA PRO A 24 -6.83 -10.96 -14.99
C PRO A 24 -8.04 -11.41 -14.18
N ASN A 25 -7.82 -11.72 -12.90
CA ASN A 25 -8.87 -12.10 -11.96
C ASN A 25 -9.38 -10.91 -11.13
N PHE A 26 -9.12 -9.67 -11.52
CA PHE A 26 -9.78 -8.52 -10.90
C PHE A 26 -11.29 -8.56 -11.18
N THR A 27 -12.11 -8.25 -10.17
CA THR A 27 -13.57 -8.14 -10.28
C THR A 27 -14.05 -6.96 -9.44
N ASP A 28 -15.01 -6.19 -9.98
CA ASP A 28 -15.69 -5.12 -9.26
C ASP A 28 -17.07 -5.57 -8.71
N HIS A 29 -17.49 -6.80 -9.02
CA HIS A 29 -18.81 -7.33 -8.72
C HIS A 29 -18.97 -7.78 -7.27
N TYR A 30 -17.96 -8.45 -6.71
CA TYR A 30 -17.96 -8.96 -5.35
C TYR A 30 -16.70 -8.46 -4.63
N LYS A 31 -16.91 -7.67 -3.57
CA LYS A 31 -15.82 -7.23 -2.69
C LYS A 31 -15.20 -8.47 -2.03
N GLY A 32 -13.87 -8.49 -1.93
CA GLY A 32 -13.14 -9.66 -1.43
C GLY A 32 -13.02 -10.82 -2.43
N GLU A 33 -13.48 -10.66 -3.68
CA GLU A 33 -13.14 -11.61 -4.75
C GLU A 33 -12.10 -11.02 -5.69
N GLY A 34 -11.22 -11.88 -6.19
CA GLY A 34 -10.18 -11.47 -7.13
C GLY A 34 -8.97 -10.78 -6.49
N TYR A 35 -8.22 -10.04 -7.31
CA TYR A 35 -7.05 -9.29 -6.86
C TYR A 35 -7.15 -7.84 -7.30
N ASP A 36 -7.28 -6.94 -6.33
CA ASP A 36 -7.28 -5.49 -6.56
C ASP A 36 -5.85 -4.97 -6.75
N ILE A 37 -5.28 -5.25 -7.93
CA ILE A 37 -3.93 -4.80 -8.30
C ILE A 37 -3.81 -4.55 -9.80
N ALA A 38 -3.04 -3.52 -10.14
CA ALA A 38 -2.65 -3.21 -11.52
C ALA A 38 -1.17 -2.84 -11.63
N ILE A 39 -0.56 -3.12 -12.78
CA ILE A 39 0.76 -2.60 -13.15
C ILE A 39 0.57 -1.39 -14.06
N LEU A 40 1.20 -0.27 -13.71
CA LEU A 40 1.25 0.91 -14.56
C LEU A 40 2.56 0.94 -15.34
N LYS A 41 2.49 0.79 -16.67
CA LYS A 41 3.64 1.00 -17.56
C LYS A 41 3.69 2.49 -17.91
N LEU A 42 4.78 3.15 -17.52
CA LEU A 42 5.02 4.55 -17.86
C LEU A 42 5.46 4.68 -19.32
N PHE A 43 5.11 5.81 -19.95
CA PHE A 43 5.52 6.14 -21.32
C PHE A 43 7.03 6.42 -21.39
N ASP A 44 7.53 7.19 -20.41
CA ASP A 44 8.95 7.52 -20.28
C ASP A 44 9.50 6.90 -18.99
N ASN A 45 10.77 6.49 -19.03
CA ASN A 45 11.45 5.94 -17.86
C ASN A 45 11.54 6.95 -16.71
N ILE A 46 11.46 6.45 -15.48
CA ILE A 46 11.81 7.21 -14.28
C ILE A 46 13.34 7.39 -14.29
N ILE A 47 13.80 8.59 -13.95
CA ILE A 47 15.24 8.87 -13.80
C ILE A 47 15.56 8.67 -12.31
N PRO A 48 16.33 7.65 -11.90
CA PRO A 48 16.70 7.49 -10.51
C PRO A 48 17.57 8.67 -10.04
N ASP A 49 17.32 9.13 -8.83
CA ASP A 49 18.10 10.17 -8.16
C ASP A 49 18.08 9.93 -6.64
N SER A 50 18.64 10.86 -5.85
CA SER A 50 18.68 10.74 -4.39
C SER A 50 17.30 10.71 -3.71
N THR A 51 16.24 11.09 -4.42
CA THR A 51 14.85 11.14 -3.96
C THR A 51 13.92 10.15 -4.68
N VAL A 52 14.46 9.40 -5.65
CA VAL A 52 13.74 8.46 -6.49
C VAL A 52 14.56 7.19 -6.66
N SER A 53 14.15 6.14 -5.95
CA SER A 53 14.75 4.81 -6.03
C SER A 53 13.67 3.72 -6.11
N PRO A 54 13.97 2.59 -6.78
CA PRO A 54 13.07 1.44 -6.77
C PRO A 54 13.01 0.78 -5.38
N ILE A 55 11.88 0.16 -5.09
CA ILE A 55 11.66 -0.64 -3.87
C ILE A 55 11.85 -2.13 -4.16
N CYS A 56 12.27 -2.90 -3.14
CA CYS A 56 12.38 -4.35 -3.28
C CYS A 56 11.01 -5.03 -3.13
N PHE A 57 10.82 -6.15 -3.84
CA PHE A 57 9.71 -7.07 -3.61
C PHE A 57 10.20 -8.27 -2.80
N PRO A 58 9.45 -8.72 -1.77
CA PRO A 58 9.85 -9.87 -0.97
C PRO A 58 9.79 -11.16 -1.81
N ALA A 59 10.56 -12.17 -1.42
CA ALA A 59 10.42 -13.49 -2.02
C ALA A 59 9.08 -14.15 -1.62
N ILE A 60 8.57 -15.08 -2.44
CA ILE A 60 7.22 -15.66 -2.28
C ILE A 60 6.99 -16.38 -0.94
N HIS A 61 8.06 -16.79 -0.27
CA HIS A 61 8.03 -17.49 1.01
C HIS A 61 8.17 -16.56 2.22
N VAL A 62 8.42 -15.27 2.00
CA VAL A 62 8.54 -14.30 3.08
C VAL A 62 7.15 -13.98 3.60
N ASN A 63 6.85 -14.51 4.79
CA ASN A 63 5.68 -14.15 5.58
C ASN A 63 6.14 -13.43 6.84
N LEU A 64 5.56 -12.27 7.11
CA LEU A 64 5.84 -11.53 8.33
C LEU A 64 4.98 -12.10 9.47
N PRO A 65 5.56 -12.50 10.61
CA PRO A 65 4.78 -12.96 11.76
C PRO A 65 3.97 -11.82 12.38
N VAL A 66 2.90 -12.18 13.09
CA VAL A 66 2.14 -11.23 13.91
C VAL A 66 3.07 -10.47 14.86
N GLY A 67 2.87 -9.15 14.95
CA GLY A 67 3.71 -8.23 15.72
C GLY A 67 4.91 -7.68 14.94
N SER A 68 5.15 -8.12 13.70
CA SER A 68 6.19 -7.52 12.85
C SER A 68 5.89 -6.06 12.56
N ALA A 69 6.86 -5.19 12.83
CA ALA A 69 6.76 -3.77 12.52
C ALA A 69 6.79 -3.54 11.00
N CYS A 70 5.85 -2.74 10.53
CA CYS A 70 5.74 -2.26 9.16
C CYS A 70 5.49 -0.75 9.18
N PHE A 71 5.64 -0.12 8.02
CA PHE A 71 5.39 1.30 7.82
C PHE A 71 4.51 1.48 6.61
N TYR A 72 3.64 2.46 6.63
CA TYR A 72 3.06 2.99 5.41
C TYR A 72 3.29 4.49 5.33
N VAL A 73 3.35 4.97 4.10
CA VAL A 73 3.60 6.38 3.77
C VAL A 73 2.51 6.88 2.86
N GLY A 74 2.04 8.11 3.09
CA GLY A 74 0.94 8.67 2.30
C GLY A 74 0.54 10.08 2.67
N TRP A 75 -0.39 10.61 1.86
CA TRP A 75 -1.03 11.90 2.05
C TRP A 75 -2.54 11.76 2.35
N GLY A 76 -2.99 10.54 2.63
CA GLY A 76 -4.38 10.26 2.92
C GLY A 76 -4.87 10.93 4.20
N GLY A 77 -6.18 10.87 4.37
CA GLY A 77 -6.89 11.56 5.44
C GLY A 77 -6.53 11.03 6.83
N VAL A 78 -5.92 11.87 7.66
CA VAL A 78 -5.59 11.57 9.05
C VAL A 78 -6.65 12.12 10.01
N PHE A 79 -6.87 11.42 11.12
CA PHE A 79 -7.63 11.95 12.26
C PHE A 79 -6.68 12.62 13.23
N THR A 80 -7.01 13.83 13.68
CA THR A 80 -6.25 14.55 14.71
C THR A 80 -7.16 14.92 15.88
N LYS A 81 -6.58 15.21 17.04
CA LYS A 81 -7.35 15.65 18.23
C LYS A 81 -8.23 16.89 17.94
N HIS A 82 -7.81 17.74 17.00
CA HIS A 82 -8.52 18.96 16.60
C HIS A 82 -9.42 18.78 15.38
N SER A 83 -9.62 17.53 14.95
CA SER A 83 -10.33 17.23 13.70
C SER A 83 -11.84 17.02 13.88
N ASN A 84 -12.33 16.95 15.11
CA ASN A 84 -13.74 16.74 15.46
C ASN A 84 -14.39 15.59 14.66
N GLY A 85 -13.68 14.47 14.55
CA GLY A 85 -14.15 13.28 13.83
C GLY A 85 -14.08 13.38 12.30
N LYS A 86 -13.48 14.43 11.72
CA LYS A 86 -13.32 14.59 10.27
C LYS A 86 -11.89 14.35 9.82
N GLN A 87 -11.68 13.67 8.69
CA GLN A 87 -10.33 13.50 8.16
C GLN A 87 -9.73 14.84 7.70
N ARG A 88 -8.43 15.02 7.97
CA ARG A 88 -7.61 16.13 7.48
C ARG A 88 -6.56 15.58 6.53
N TYR A 89 -6.34 16.27 5.42
CA TYR A 89 -5.42 15.82 4.38
C TYR A 89 -4.10 16.61 4.50
N PRO A 90 -3.02 15.97 4.93
CA PRO A 90 -1.73 16.65 5.06
C PRO A 90 -1.16 16.95 3.67
N LYS A 91 -0.61 18.15 3.47
CA LYS A 91 0.09 18.50 2.21
C LYS A 91 1.45 17.81 2.10
N ILE A 92 2.10 17.66 3.25
CA ILE A 92 3.41 17.03 3.42
C ILE A 92 3.21 15.54 3.69
N LEU A 93 4.04 14.71 3.05
CA LEU A 93 4.01 13.25 3.18
C LEU A 93 4.14 12.86 4.65
N ARG A 94 3.33 11.88 5.06
CA ARG A 94 3.36 11.32 6.42
C ARG A 94 3.76 9.86 6.36
N GLU A 95 4.33 9.40 7.45
CA GLU A 95 4.66 8.00 7.68
C GLU A 95 4.15 7.59 9.05
N THR A 96 3.87 6.29 9.20
CA THR A 96 3.59 5.75 10.52
C THR A 96 3.93 4.28 10.62
N GLU A 97 4.32 3.87 11.83
CA GLU A 97 4.57 2.48 12.18
C GLU A 97 3.26 1.76 12.53
N VAL A 98 3.04 0.60 11.93
CA VAL A 98 1.92 -0.31 12.10
C VAL A 98 2.45 -1.74 12.29
N TYR A 99 1.60 -2.68 12.68
CA TYR A 99 2.02 -4.05 12.97
C TYR A 99 1.19 -5.07 12.20
N ILE A 100 1.82 -6.13 11.72
CA ILE A 100 1.08 -7.30 11.21
C ILE A 100 0.24 -7.87 12.35
N ASP A 101 -1.04 -8.13 12.08
CA ASP A 101 -1.98 -8.68 13.06
C ASP A 101 -2.72 -9.90 12.50
N ARG A 102 -3.49 -10.56 13.35
CA ARG A 102 -4.30 -11.70 12.97
C ARG A 102 -5.43 -11.24 12.06
N ASP A 103 -5.52 -11.91 10.93
CA ASP A 103 -6.56 -11.79 9.91
C ASP A 103 -8.00 -11.72 10.47
N VAL A 104 -8.28 -12.50 11.53
CA VAL A 104 -9.59 -12.51 12.23
C VAL A 104 -10.04 -11.14 12.71
N TYR A 105 -9.12 -10.25 13.11
CA TYR A 105 -9.50 -8.91 13.59
C TYR A 105 -10.04 -8.05 12.46
N CYS A 106 -9.44 -8.12 11.28
CA CYS A 106 -9.97 -7.43 10.11
C CYS A 106 -11.27 -8.04 9.64
N ILE A 107 -11.40 -9.38 9.63
CA ILE A 107 -12.64 -10.08 9.24
C ILE A 107 -13.85 -9.56 10.04
N ILE A 108 -13.71 -9.43 11.37
CA ILE A 108 -14.81 -8.97 12.24
C ILE A 108 -15.34 -7.58 11.82
N TYR A 109 -14.47 -6.68 11.37
CA TYR A 109 -14.84 -5.31 11.02
C TYR A 109 -15.03 -5.07 9.51
N HIS A 110 -14.53 -5.97 8.67
CA HIS A 110 -14.43 -5.81 7.21
C HIS A 110 -14.85 -7.08 6.45
N PHE A 111 -15.78 -7.88 7.00
CA PHE A 111 -16.13 -9.20 6.44
C PHE A 111 -16.46 -9.17 4.94
N ASP A 112 -17.14 -8.13 4.46
CA ASP A 112 -17.51 -7.95 3.04
C ASP A 112 -16.30 -7.79 2.09
N VAL A 113 -15.11 -7.50 2.61
CA VAL A 113 -13.92 -7.14 1.81
C VAL A 113 -12.79 -8.14 1.99
N TYR A 114 -12.95 -9.12 2.88
CA TYR A 114 -11.84 -9.96 3.30
C TYR A 114 -11.73 -11.25 2.46
N ALA A 115 -10.55 -11.46 1.85
CA ALA A 115 -10.20 -12.65 1.09
C ALA A 115 -8.96 -13.36 1.64
N ASP A 116 -8.69 -14.60 1.22
CA ASP A 116 -7.43 -15.32 1.55
C ASP A 116 -6.17 -14.58 1.04
N SER A 117 -6.34 -13.74 0.02
CA SER A 117 -5.33 -12.83 -0.51
C SER A 117 -5.06 -11.60 0.36
N ASN A 118 -5.84 -11.38 1.42
CA ASN A 118 -5.72 -10.23 2.31
C ASN A 118 -5.08 -10.56 3.65
N SER A 119 -4.41 -9.58 4.25
CA SER A 119 -3.97 -9.68 5.64
C SER A 119 -4.41 -8.46 6.44
N CYS A 120 -4.27 -8.55 7.76
CA CYS A 120 -4.62 -7.50 8.68
C CYS A 120 -3.38 -6.78 9.22
N ILE A 121 -3.47 -5.46 9.33
CA ILE A 121 -2.52 -4.68 10.12
C ILE A 121 -3.22 -3.97 11.28
N GLU A 122 -2.63 -4.05 12.47
CA GLU A 122 -2.98 -3.24 13.62
C GLU A 122 -2.40 -1.84 13.44
N THR A 123 -3.25 -0.83 13.63
CA THR A 123 -2.90 0.58 13.36
C THR A 123 -2.88 1.43 14.62
N LYS A 124 -3.45 0.94 15.73
CA LYS A 124 -3.54 1.67 17.01
C LYS A 124 -4.07 3.11 16.84
N GLY A 125 -5.17 3.28 16.09
CA GLY A 125 -5.77 4.58 15.79
C GLY A 125 -5.09 5.38 14.67
N ARG A 126 -4.10 4.79 13.99
CA ARG A 126 -3.36 5.38 12.87
C ARG A 126 -3.70 4.63 11.57
N SER A 127 -4.98 4.34 11.38
CA SER A 127 -5.47 3.62 10.21
C SER A 127 -5.26 4.45 8.93
N ALA A 128 -5.02 3.75 7.82
CA ALA A 128 -4.90 4.37 6.52
C ALA A 128 -6.15 5.21 6.21
N GLY A 129 -5.95 6.40 5.65
CA GLY A 129 -7.02 7.33 5.37
C GLY A 129 -7.64 7.15 3.98
N ARG A 130 -8.66 7.95 3.68
CA ARG A 130 -9.06 8.15 2.28
C ARG A 130 -7.87 8.73 1.52
N GLY A 131 -7.57 8.19 0.36
CA GLY A 131 -6.42 8.61 -0.46
C GLY A 131 -5.12 7.84 -0.23
N ASP A 132 -5.07 6.94 0.77
CA ASP A 132 -3.93 6.01 0.93
C ASP A 132 -4.17 4.65 0.23
N SER A 133 -5.37 4.41 -0.30
CA SER A 133 -5.71 3.19 -1.06
C SER A 133 -4.82 3.04 -2.29
N GLY A 134 -4.31 1.82 -2.51
CA GLY A 134 -3.26 1.51 -3.49
C GLY A 134 -1.85 1.88 -3.03
N GLY A 135 -1.70 2.56 -1.89
CA GLY A 135 -0.43 2.79 -1.22
C GLY A 135 0.18 1.50 -0.68
N GLY A 136 1.49 1.52 -0.40
CA GLY A 136 2.20 0.34 0.07
C GLY A 136 2.32 0.25 1.59
N ILE A 137 2.47 -0.97 2.09
CA ILE A 137 3.09 -1.23 3.38
C ILE A 137 4.49 -1.80 3.19
N PHE A 138 5.42 -1.34 4.02
CA PHE A 138 6.84 -1.55 3.86
C PHE A 138 7.45 -2.08 5.14
N PHE A 139 8.43 -2.97 5.03
CA PHE A 139 9.24 -3.41 6.18
C PHE A 139 10.72 -3.29 5.86
N LEU A 140 11.51 -3.02 6.89
CA LEU A 140 12.96 -3.05 6.82
C LEU A 140 13.44 -4.47 7.15
N SER A 141 14.11 -5.10 6.20
CA SER A 141 14.66 -6.44 6.41
C SER A 141 15.91 -6.38 7.28
N GLY A 142 15.90 -7.14 8.39
CA GLY A 142 17.06 -7.28 9.27
C GLY A 142 18.22 -8.07 8.67
N THR A 143 18.00 -8.80 7.55
CA THR A 143 19.05 -9.64 6.94
C THR A 143 19.94 -8.89 5.97
N ASP A 144 19.41 -7.90 5.25
CA ASP A 144 20.13 -7.16 4.21
C ASP A 144 19.99 -5.64 4.33
N GLY A 145 19.26 -5.13 5.33
CA GLY A 145 19.07 -3.71 5.57
C GLY A 145 18.27 -2.98 4.49
N ARG A 146 17.50 -3.69 3.65
CA ARG A 146 16.70 -3.10 2.57
C ARG A 146 15.22 -3.00 2.92
N TRP A 147 14.56 -2.03 2.31
CA TRP A 147 13.12 -1.86 2.39
C TRP A 147 12.40 -2.70 1.35
N TYR A 148 11.35 -3.38 1.78
CA TYR A 148 10.55 -4.27 0.96
C TYR A 148 9.08 -3.86 0.98
N TRP A 149 8.44 -3.87 -0.18
CA TRP A 149 7.00 -3.64 -0.34
C TRP A 149 6.24 -4.95 -0.10
N TYR A 150 5.59 -5.09 1.06
CA TYR A 150 4.96 -6.34 1.49
C TYR A 150 3.52 -6.51 1.01
N GLY A 151 2.79 -5.42 0.86
CA GLY A 151 1.40 -5.43 0.45
C GLY A 151 0.85 -4.05 0.12
N LEU A 152 -0.39 -4.03 -0.35
CA LEU A 152 -1.12 -2.82 -0.72
C LEU A 152 -2.16 -2.49 0.34
N ILE A 153 -2.32 -1.22 0.67
CA ILE A 153 -3.47 -0.72 1.43
C ILE A 153 -4.69 -0.84 0.52
N GLU A 154 -5.66 -1.66 0.94
CA GLU A 154 -6.87 -1.89 0.17
C GLU A 154 -8.02 -1.09 0.78
N SER A 155 -8.37 -1.40 2.04
CA SER A 155 -9.46 -0.73 2.73
C SER A 155 -9.19 -0.57 4.23
N SER A 156 -9.82 0.44 4.82
CA SER A 156 -9.80 0.70 6.25
C SER A 156 -11.14 1.28 6.68
N ARG A 157 -11.46 1.17 7.97
CA ARG A 157 -12.60 1.90 8.52
C ARG A 157 -12.19 3.37 8.65
N HIS A 158 -12.92 4.28 8.01
CA HIS A 158 -12.64 5.71 8.11
C HIS A 158 -13.27 6.31 9.37
N HIS A 159 -12.80 5.88 10.54
CA HIS A 159 -13.26 6.33 11.85
C HIS A 159 -12.05 6.61 12.75
N PRO A 160 -12.11 7.59 13.67
CA PRO A 160 -11.03 7.84 14.65
C PRO A 160 -10.65 6.60 15.46
N ASP A 161 -11.64 5.75 15.76
CA ASP A 161 -11.46 4.52 16.54
C ASP A 161 -11.14 3.29 15.66
N ALA A 162 -10.78 3.49 14.40
CA ALA A 162 -10.37 2.40 13.54
C ALA A 162 -9.03 1.82 14.02
N MET A 163 -9.04 0.53 14.36
CA MET A 163 -7.88 -0.16 14.92
C MET A 163 -7.15 -1.02 13.90
N CYS A 164 -7.75 -1.29 12.73
CA CYS A 164 -7.16 -2.14 11.71
C CYS A 164 -7.32 -1.60 10.29
N THR A 165 -6.45 -2.07 9.40
CA THR A 165 -6.51 -1.82 7.95
C THR A 165 -6.31 -3.16 7.23
N VAL A 166 -7.12 -3.39 6.20
CA VAL A 166 -7.02 -4.55 5.31
C VAL A 166 -5.99 -4.24 4.24
N ILE A 167 -5.05 -5.16 4.05
CA ILE A 167 -4.05 -5.09 3.00
C ILE A 167 -4.18 -6.26 2.04
N SER A 168 -3.82 -6.07 0.78
CA SER A 168 -3.60 -7.14 -0.19
C SER A 168 -2.17 -7.66 -0.10
N LYS A 169 -1.96 -8.98 0.05
CA LYS A 169 -0.63 -9.58 0.18
C LYS A 169 0.07 -9.59 -1.18
N PHE A 170 1.27 -9.07 -1.32
CA PHE A 170 1.98 -9.17 -2.61
C PHE A 170 2.41 -10.60 -2.97
N GLN A 171 2.61 -11.46 -1.99
CA GLN A 171 3.01 -12.85 -2.23
C GLN A 171 2.03 -13.61 -3.13
N VAL A 172 0.73 -13.32 -3.05
CA VAL A 172 -0.30 -14.03 -3.83
C VAL A 172 -0.27 -13.66 -5.31
N VAL A 173 0.17 -12.45 -5.63
CA VAL A 173 0.22 -11.90 -7.00
C VAL A 173 1.64 -11.80 -7.56
N GLN A 174 2.67 -12.16 -6.78
CA GLN A 174 4.07 -11.99 -7.16
C GLN A 174 4.42 -12.70 -8.47
N LYS A 175 3.90 -13.92 -8.70
CA LYS A 175 4.14 -14.66 -9.95
C LYS A 175 3.60 -13.90 -11.16
N TRP A 176 2.38 -13.37 -11.06
CA TRP A 176 1.76 -12.56 -12.10
C TRP A 176 2.50 -11.22 -12.29
N LEU A 177 2.88 -10.56 -11.20
CA LEU A 177 3.65 -9.32 -11.25
C LEU A 177 4.96 -9.51 -12.04
N LYS A 178 5.73 -10.56 -11.70
CA LYS A 178 7.01 -10.85 -12.34
C LYS A 178 6.85 -11.21 -13.81
N SER A 179 5.92 -12.10 -14.16
CA SER A 179 5.71 -12.52 -15.55
C SER A 179 5.19 -11.37 -16.42
N THR A 180 4.29 -10.55 -15.87
CA THR A 180 3.75 -9.39 -16.57
C THR A 180 4.82 -8.32 -16.74
N ALA A 181 5.63 -8.03 -15.72
CA ALA A 181 6.75 -7.09 -15.85
C ALA A 181 7.70 -7.49 -17.00
N ILE A 182 8.13 -8.76 -17.04
CA ILE A 182 8.99 -9.29 -18.12
C ILE A 182 8.31 -9.13 -19.49
N ARG A 183 7.02 -9.48 -19.60
CA ARG A 183 6.26 -9.34 -20.86
C ARG A 183 6.16 -7.89 -21.33
N LEU A 184 6.14 -6.93 -20.41
CA LEU A 184 6.07 -5.50 -20.69
C LEU A 184 7.44 -4.85 -20.94
N GLY A 185 8.52 -5.63 -20.94
CA GLY A 185 9.88 -5.12 -21.06
C GLY A 185 10.24 -4.17 -19.92
N LEU A 186 9.82 -4.52 -18.69
CA LEU A 186 10.22 -3.87 -17.44
C LEU A 186 11.36 -4.61 -16.76
#